data_AF-A0A661FSP9-F1
#
_entry.id   AF-A0A661FSP9-F1
#
_cell.length_a   1.000
_cell.length_b   1.000
_cell.length_c   1.000
_cell.angle_alpha   90.00
_cell.angle_beta   90.00
_cell.angle_gamma   90.00
#
_symmetry.space_group_name_H-M   'P 1'
#
loop_
_entity.id
_entity.type
_entity.pdbx_description
1 polymer ?
#
loop_
_entity_poly.entity_id
_entity_poly.type
_entity_poly.pdbx_seq_one_letter_code
_entity_poly.pdbx_strand_id
1 'polypeptide(L)'
;MKGTIILLLALSAGHASAEVSFERLVNAVSEPQSWLTYSGTYRSERFSPLTEINRDNVSDLKVIWAYQMQPSSYGGAGLVETTPLVADGIMYLT
;
A
#
# COMPACT_ATOMS: atom_id res chain seq x y z
N MET A 1 31.57 38.05 -31.96
CA MET A 1 30.38 37.16 -31.96
C MET A 1 30.71 35.95 -31.10
N LYS A 2 30.24 35.91 -29.85
CA LYS A 2 30.39 34.74 -28.96
C LYS A 2 28.98 34.35 -28.53
N GLY A 3 28.45 33.28 -29.12
CA GLY A 3 27.12 32.77 -28.84
C GLY A 3 27.14 31.94 -27.56
N THR A 4 26.36 32.35 -26.57
CA THR A 4 26.12 31.58 -25.35
C THR A 4 25.03 30.56 -25.63
N ILE A 5 25.36 29.26 -25.56
CA ILE A 5 24.39 28.17 -25.60
C ILE A 5 23.90 27.93 -24.17
N ILE A 6 22.59 28.11 -23.94
CA ILE A 6 21.93 27.71 -22.69
C ILE A 6 21.46 26.27 -22.86
N LEU A 7 22.07 25.37 -22.09
CA LEU A 7 21.64 23.97 -21.98
C LEU A 7 20.49 23.91 -20.97
N LEU A 8 19.25 23.74 -21.42
CA LEU A 8 18.14 23.40 -20.54
C LEU A 8 18.29 21.92 -20.11
N LEU A 9 18.71 21.69 -18.87
CA LEU A 9 18.51 20.40 -18.21
C LEU A 9 17.02 20.26 -17.89
N ALA A 10 16.33 19.38 -18.61
CA ALA A 10 15.02 18.91 -18.17
C ALA A 10 15.25 18.01 -16.95
N LEU A 11 14.87 18.51 -15.78
CA LEU A 11 14.83 17.72 -14.55
C LEU A 11 13.64 16.76 -14.69
N SER A 12 13.91 15.50 -15.04
CA SER A 12 12.90 14.45 -14.93
C SER A 12 12.60 14.28 -13.44
N ALA A 13 11.46 14.79 -12.99
CA ALA A 13 10.95 14.48 -11.66
C ALA A 13 10.75 12.96 -11.61
N GLY A 14 11.61 12.27 -10.85
CA GLY A 14 11.36 10.89 -10.48
C GLY A 14 10.03 10.88 -9.74
N HIS A 15 9.04 10.18 -10.28
CA HIS A 15 7.79 9.98 -9.56
C HIS A 15 8.13 9.23 -8.28
N ALA A 16 7.82 9.81 -7.14
CA ALA A 16 7.97 9.14 -5.87
C ALA A 16 7.05 7.91 -5.90
N SER A 17 7.63 6.72 -5.99
CA SER A 17 6.90 5.48 -5.76
C SER A 17 6.28 5.59 -4.36
N ALA A 18 4.96 5.47 -4.26
CA ALA A 18 4.09 5.71 -3.09
C ALA A 18 3.47 7.12 -2.90
N GLU A 19 3.42 8.00 -3.91
CA GLU A 19 2.51 9.16 -3.80
C GLU A 19 1.04 8.69 -3.80
N VAL A 20 0.35 8.96 -2.69
CA VAL A 20 -1.07 8.67 -2.52
C VAL A 20 -1.83 9.99 -2.53
N SER A 21 -2.27 10.41 -3.71
CA SER A 21 -3.02 11.67 -3.88
C SER A 21 -4.44 11.56 -3.34
N PHE A 22 -5.09 12.71 -3.12
CA PHE A 22 -6.49 12.76 -2.71
C PHE A 22 -7.40 12.06 -3.73
N GLU A 23 -7.19 12.31 -5.02
CA GLU A 23 -7.99 11.71 -6.10
C GLU A 23 -7.82 10.19 -6.13
N ARG A 24 -6.62 9.69 -5.86
CA ARG A 24 -6.34 8.25 -5.76
C ARG A 24 -7.11 7.64 -4.58
N LEU A 25 -7.14 8.29 -3.43
CA LEU A 25 -7.90 7.84 -2.26
C LEU A 25 -9.41 7.81 -2.53
N VAL A 26 -9.95 8.84 -3.18
CA VAL A 26 -11.37 8.90 -3.58
C VAL A 26 -11.72 7.75 -4.53
N ASN A 27 -10.81 7.38 -5.42
CA ASN A 27 -11.01 6.33 -6.42
C ASN A 27 -10.38 4.98 -6.04
N ALA A 28 -10.06 4.72 -4.77
CA ALA A 28 -9.33 3.52 -4.34
C ALA A 28 -9.93 2.18 -4.85
N VAL A 29 -11.24 2.14 -5.12
CA VAL A 29 -11.92 0.96 -5.70
C VAL A 29 -11.38 0.54 -7.08
N SER A 30 -10.77 1.45 -7.85
CA SER A 30 -10.15 1.13 -9.15
C SER A 30 -8.79 0.45 -9.02
N GLU A 31 -8.25 0.34 -7.81
CA GLU A 31 -6.95 -0.28 -7.52
C GLU A 31 -7.12 -1.45 -6.53
N PRO A 32 -7.76 -2.56 -6.92
CA PRO A 32 -8.12 -3.63 -5.98
C PRO A 32 -6.90 -4.37 -5.39
N GLN A 33 -5.72 -4.24 -6.00
CA GLN A 33 -4.46 -4.72 -5.45
C GLN A 33 -3.91 -3.87 -4.28
N SER A 34 -4.44 -2.66 -4.07
CA SER A 34 -4.02 -1.71 -3.04
C SER A 34 -5.04 -1.65 -1.90
N TRP A 35 -4.58 -1.37 -0.69
CA TRP A 35 -5.41 -1.10 0.49
C TRP A 35 -4.98 0.25 1.08
N LEU A 36 -5.58 1.34 0.55
CA LEU A 36 -5.06 2.70 0.73
C LEU A 36 -5.61 3.43 1.97
N THR A 37 -6.68 2.93 2.60
CA THR A 37 -7.28 3.51 3.80
C THR A 37 -7.52 2.45 4.86
N TYR A 38 -7.73 2.85 6.12
CA TYR A 38 -7.94 1.93 7.24
C TYR A 38 -9.03 0.86 6.99
N SER A 39 -10.08 1.18 6.23
CA SER A 39 -11.19 0.27 5.93
C SER A 39 -11.33 -0.05 4.43
N GLY A 40 -10.22 0.07 3.68
CA GLY A 40 -10.15 -0.20 2.24
C GLY A 40 -10.50 1.04 1.41
N THR A 41 -11.76 1.49 1.47
CA THR A 41 -12.24 2.71 0.79
C THR A 41 -12.88 3.67 1.79
N TYR A 42 -13.18 4.91 1.38
CA TYR A 42 -13.93 5.84 2.22
C TYR A 42 -15.36 5.39 2.55
N ARG A 43 -15.90 4.42 1.82
CA ARG A 43 -17.18 3.77 2.18
C ARG A 43 -17.07 2.89 3.43
N SER A 44 -15.84 2.57 3.84
CA SER A 44 -15.52 1.79 5.05
C SER A 44 -16.14 0.40 5.09
N GLU A 45 -16.32 -0.23 3.94
CA GLU A 45 -17.00 -1.53 3.81
C GLU A 45 -16.08 -2.73 4.09
N ARG A 46 -14.75 -2.52 4.10
CA ARG A 46 -13.75 -3.59 4.23
C ARG A 46 -13.93 -4.73 3.22
N PHE A 47 -14.41 -4.40 2.03
CA PHE A 47 -14.65 -5.35 0.94
C PHE A 47 -13.54 -5.28 -0.11
N SER A 48 -13.00 -6.44 -0.50
CA SER A 48 -12.09 -6.58 -1.64
C SER A 48 -12.79 -7.29 -2.79
N PRO A 49 -12.71 -6.77 -4.04
CA PRO A 49 -13.27 -7.44 -5.21
C PRO A 49 -12.33 -8.53 -5.79
N LEU A 50 -11.17 -8.79 -5.17
CA LEU A 50 -10.25 -9.84 -5.62
C LEU A 50 -10.88 -11.24 -5.42
N THR A 51 -10.71 -12.12 -6.41
CA THR A 51 -11.36 -13.45 -6.44
C THR A 51 -10.38 -14.62 -6.63
N GLU A 52 -9.07 -14.33 -6.65
CA GLU A 52 -8.03 -15.35 -6.78
C GLU A 52 -8.15 -16.42 -5.68
N ILE A 53 -8.40 -15.98 -4.45
CA ILE A 53 -8.77 -16.85 -3.33
C ILE A 53 -10.30 -16.92 -3.25
N ASN A 54 -10.85 -18.13 -3.25
CA ASN A 54 -12.28 -18.39 -3.25
C ASN A 54 -12.62 -19.71 -2.52
N ARG A 55 -13.90 -20.08 -2.50
CA ARG A 55 -14.39 -21.24 -1.73
C ARG A 55 -13.80 -22.57 -2.20
N ASP A 56 -13.36 -22.64 -3.46
CA ASP A 56 -12.89 -23.88 -4.07
C ASP A 56 -11.40 -24.12 -3.79
N ASN A 57 -10.62 -23.07 -3.46
CA ASN A 57 -9.17 -23.16 -3.28
C ASN A 57 -8.63 -22.65 -1.93
N VAL A 58 -9.48 -22.10 -1.05
CA VAL A 58 -9.04 -21.58 0.26
C VAL A 58 -8.34 -22.63 1.14
N SER A 59 -8.64 -23.92 0.92
CA SER A 59 -7.98 -25.04 1.60
C SER A 59 -6.49 -25.18 1.28
N ASP A 60 -6.04 -24.59 0.15
CA ASP A 60 -4.68 -24.79 -0.36
C ASP A 60 -3.71 -23.70 0.12
N LEU A 61 -4.21 -22.71 0.88
CA LEU A 61 -3.40 -21.61 1.38
C LEU A 61 -2.28 -22.08 2.31
N LYS A 62 -1.10 -21.47 2.12
CA LYS A 62 0.10 -21.71 2.92
C LYS A 62 0.70 -20.38 3.34
N VAL A 63 1.37 -20.37 4.49
CA VAL A 63 2.16 -19.20 4.91
C VAL A 63 3.32 -19.02 3.94
N ILE A 64 3.43 -17.83 3.36
CA ILE A 64 4.50 -17.47 2.40
C ILE A 64 5.64 -16.68 3.04
N TRP A 65 5.36 -15.91 4.11
CA TRP A 65 6.35 -15.16 4.90
C TRP A 65 5.77 -14.79 6.27
N ALA A 66 6.63 -14.39 7.19
CA ALA A 66 6.26 -13.86 8.50
C ALA A 66 7.18 -12.71 8.90
N TYR A 67 6.65 -11.72 9.65
CA TYR A 67 7.40 -10.60 10.21
C TYR A 67 7.21 -10.56 11.73
N GLN A 68 8.31 -10.54 12.47
CA GLN A 68 8.30 -10.49 13.93
C GLN A 68 8.13 -9.04 14.39
N MET A 69 6.94 -8.68 14.86
CA MET A 69 6.70 -7.37 15.47
C MET A 69 7.44 -7.26 16.82
N GLN A 70 7.89 -6.05 17.15
CA GLN A 70 8.53 -5.81 18.44
C GLN A 70 7.54 -6.04 19.58
N PRO A 71 7.97 -6.68 20.68
CA PRO A 71 7.13 -6.78 21.88
C PRO A 71 6.79 -5.38 22.38
N SER A 72 5.53 -5.15 22.77
CA SER A 72 5.21 -3.93 23.50
C SER A 72 5.84 -4.00 24.89
N SER A 73 6.11 -2.83 25.49
CA SER A 73 6.62 -2.73 26.87
C SER A 73 5.63 -3.25 27.92
N TYR A 74 4.39 -3.56 27.51
CA TYR A 74 3.37 -4.22 28.32
C TYR A 74 3.48 -5.72 28.06
N GLY A 75 3.85 -6.51 29.08
CA GLY A 75 4.14 -7.94 28.93
C GLY A 75 3.04 -8.73 28.20
N GLY A 76 3.46 -9.55 27.24
CA GLY A 76 2.59 -10.31 26.33
C GLY A 76 3.01 -10.12 24.87
N ALA A 77 2.47 -10.92 23.95
CA ALA A 77 2.43 -10.51 22.55
C ALA A 77 1.59 -9.23 22.53
N GLY A 78 2.25 -8.08 22.34
CA GLY A 78 1.61 -6.77 22.44
C GLY A 78 0.31 -6.74 21.62
N LEU A 79 -0.69 -6.00 22.12
CA LEU A 79 -1.96 -5.81 21.42
C LEU A 79 -1.68 -5.24 20.01
N VAL A 80 -1.78 -6.09 18.98
CA VAL A 80 -1.64 -5.65 17.59
C VAL A 80 -3.03 -5.32 17.06
N GLU A 81 -3.32 -4.02 16.98
CA GLU A 81 -4.58 -3.48 16.43
C GLU A 81 -4.38 -2.92 15.00
N THR A 82 -3.18 -3.10 14.45
CA THR A 82 -2.76 -2.59 13.13
C THR A 82 -3.64 -3.17 12.02
N THR A 83 -4.24 -2.30 11.21
CA THR A 83 -4.70 -2.67 9.86
C THR A 83 -3.61 -2.26 8.87
N PRO A 84 -2.93 -3.22 8.21
CA PRO A 84 -1.89 -2.88 7.24
C PRO A 84 -2.42 -2.03 6.10
N LEU A 85 -1.63 -1.06 5.66
CA LEU A 85 -1.87 -0.34 4.40
C LEU A 85 -0.95 -0.92 3.33
N VAL A 86 -1.45 -1.07 2.11
CA VAL A 86 -0.67 -1.57 0.98
C VAL A 86 -0.81 -0.61 -0.19
N ALA A 87 0.30 -0.05 -0.63
CA ALA A 87 0.38 0.82 -1.81
C ALA A 87 1.59 0.43 -2.65
N ASP A 88 1.38 0.22 -3.94
CA ASP A 88 2.45 -0.03 -4.91
C ASP A 88 3.41 -1.19 -4.51
N GLY A 89 2.84 -2.24 -3.91
CA GLY A 89 3.57 -3.43 -3.45
C GLY A 89 4.30 -3.28 -2.11
N ILE A 90 4.21 -2.11 -1.47
CA ILE A 90 4.79 -1.86 -0.14
C ILE A 90 3.70 -1.96 0.93
N MET A 91 3.97 -2.74 1.97
CA MET A 91 3.11 -2.88 3.15
C MET A 91 3.63 -1.99 4.30
N TYR A 92 2.74 -1.17 4.87
CA TYR A 92 3.02 -0.28 5.99
C TYR A 92 2.34 -0.81 7.26
N LEU A 93 3.10 -0.89 8.36
CA LEU A 93 2.70 -1.43 9.67
C LEU A 93 3.07 -0.43 10.78
N THR A 94 2.38 -0.52 11.93
CA THR A 94 2.70 0.21 13.17
C THR A 94 3.13 -0.73 14.28
#